data_AF-A0A936I369-F1
#
_entry.id   AF-A0A936I369-F1
#
_cell.length_a   1.000
_cell.length_b   1.000
_cell.length_c   1.000
_cell.angle_alpha   90.00
_cell.angle_beta   90.00
_cell.angle_gamma   90.00
#
_symmetry.space_group_name_H-M   'P 1'
#
loop_
_entity.id
_entity.type
_entity.pdbx_description
1 polymer ?
#
loop_
_entity_poly.entity_id
_entity_poly.type
_entity_poly.pdbx_seq_one_letter_code
_entity_poly.pdbx_strand_id
1 'polypeptide(L)'
;MRWLIVIWCSVCAAGLLAQSGGMLRSQRSAVSFVSDAPMERISAQLTSAKGIVDPIERTFVVQIPMTDFEGFNSPLQREHFRENYLETERYPTAVFKGRIIESVDITVPGSYAVRAKGAFMLHGVERERIIECLVVVAKEGVRVTSGFEVLLEDHAIRVPRVVQQKIAPEVRIEVDMLFERMAAAP
;
A
#
# COMPACT_ATOMS: atom_id res chain seq x y z
N MET A 1 56.68 -46.13 -10.55
CA MET A 1 56.65 -44.80 -11.19
C MET A 1 55.86 -44.89 -12.48
N ARG A 2 54.63 -44.38 -12.50
CA ARG A 2 53.91 -43.87 -13.68
C ARG A 2 52.50 -43.45 -13.25
N TRP A 3 52.35 -42.15 -13.04
CA TRP A 3 51.07 -41.48 -12.83
C TRP A 3 50.35 -41.35 -14.18
N LEU A 4 49.08 -41.73 -14.22
CA LEU A 4 48.11 -41.20 -15.19
C LEU A 4 46.86 -40.82 -14.37
N ILE A 5 46.77 -39.54 -14.04
CA ILE A 5 45.66 -38.94 -13.31
C ILE A 5 44.48 -38.84 -14.28
N VAL A 6 43.39 -39.52 -13.91
CA VAL A 6 42.10 -39.51 -14.60
C VAL A 6 41.45 -38.14 -14.43
N ILE A 7 41.09 -37.52 -15.55
CA ILE A 7 40.26 -36.31 -15.62
C ILE A 7 38.87 -36.69 -15.11
N TRP A 8 38.54 -36.33 -13.88
CA TRP A 8 37.19 -36.48 -13.33
C TRP A 8 36.46 -35.15 -13.49
N CYS A 9 35.65 -35.09 -14.56
CA CYS A 9 34.70 -34.02 -14.81
C CYS A 9 33.57 -34.14 -13.78
N SER A 10 33.69 -33.47 -12.64
CA SER A 10 32.59 -33.40 -11.66
C SER A 10 31.56 -32.39 -12.16
N VAL A 11 30.47 -32.95 -12.68
CA VAL A 11 29.16 -32.36 -12.93
C VAL A 11 28.88 -31.14 -12.04
N CYS A 12 28.77 -29.97 -12.66
CA CYS A 12 28.11 -28.81 -12.07
C CYS A 12 26.64 -29.16 -11.81
N ALA A 13 26.32 -29.60 -10.60
CA ALA A 13 24.96 -29.55 -10.11
C ALA A 13 24.60 -28.08 -9.91
N ALA A 14 24.06 -27.46 -10.96
CA ALA A 14 23.28 -26.23 -10.84
C ALA A 14 22.05 -26.58 -10.00
N GLY A 15 22.21 -26.51 -8.67
CA GLY A 15 21.07 -26.50 -7.77
C GLY A 15 20.21 -25.32 -8.15
N LEU A 16 19.03 -25.58 -8.71
CA LEU A 16 17.95 -24.61 -8.72
C LEU A 16 17.76 -24.17 -7.27
N LEU A 17 18.24 -22.97 -6.95
CA LEU A 17 17.68 -22.22 -5.85
C LEU A 17 16.24 -21.92 -6.29
N ALA A 18 15.32 -22.80 -5.89
CA ALA A 18 13.94 -22.43 -5.76
C ALA A 18 13.93 -21.21 -4.83
N GLN A 19 13.83 -20.01 -5.40
CA GLN A 19 13.62 -18.80 -4.64
C GLN A 19 12.21 -18.91 -4.08
N SER A 20 12.04 -19.60 -2.94
CA SER A 20 10.77 -19.65 -2.21
C SER A 20 10.27 -18.22 -2.05
N GLY A 21 9.14 -17.89 -2.68
CA GLY A 21 8.56 -16.54 -2.77
C GLY A 21 8.47 -15.89 -1.40
N GLY A 22 9.50 -15.14 -1.03
CA GLY A 22 9.61 -14.55 0.29
C GLY A 22 8.61 -13.42 0.46
N MET A 23 8.23 -13.15 1.70
CA MET A 23 7.40 -12.01 2.07
C MET A 23 8.00 -10.72 1.49
N LEU A 24 7.17 -9.87 0.89
CA LEU A 24 7.56 -8.56 0.40
C LEU A 24 7.21 -7.51 1.44
N ARG A 25 8.10 -6.53 1.65
CA ARG A 25 7.90 -5.41 2.57
C ARG A 25 8.10 -4.09 1.85
N SER A 26 7.24 -3.12 2.15
CA SER A 26 7.37 -1.77 1.61
C SER A 26 8.68 -1.11 2.06
N GLN A 27 9.47 -0.62 1.11
CA GLN A 27 10.67 0.19 1.36
C GLN A 27 10.42 1.67 1.10
N ARG A 28 9.54 1.98 0.15
CA ARG A 28 9.11 3.34 -0.15
C ARG A 28 7.59 3.37 -0.22
N SER A 29 7.03 4.49 0.23
CA SER A 29 5.60 4.76 0.09
C SER A 29 5.40 6.23 -0.18
N ALA A 30 4.35 6.52 -0.95
CA ALA A 30 3.74 7.82 -1.09
C ALA A 30 2.23 7.59 -1.11
N VAL A 31 1.53 8.23 -0.19
CA VAL A 31 0.08 8.24 -0.16
C VAL A 31 -0.35 9.70 -0.11
N SER A 32 -1.29 10.07 -0.96
CA SER A 32 -1.89 11.41 -0.94
C SER A 32 -3.40 11.32 -1.01
N PHE A 33 -4.05 12.39 -0.55
CA PHE A 33 -5.47 12.57 -0.75
C PHE A 33 -5.80 13.96 -1.27
N VAL A 34 -6.94 14.07 -1.94
CA VAL A 34 -7.52 15.33 -2.39
C VAL A 34 -9.01 15.35 -2.07
N SER A 35 -9.44 16.38 -1.35
CA SER A 35 -10.83 16.79 -1.18
C SER A 35 -11.07 18.04 -2.03
N ASP A 36 -11.89 17.95 -3.06
CA ASP A 36 -12.16 19.07 -3.99
C ASP A 36 -13.62 19.52 -3.86
N ALA A 37 -13.85 20.61 -3.12
CA ALA A 37 -15.16 21.18 -2.89
C ALA A 37 -15.28 22.57 -3.56
N PRO A 38 -16.51 23.09 -3.82
CA PRO A 38 -16.69 24.32 -4.59
C PRO A 38 -15.93 25.54 -4.08
N MET A 39 -15.74 25.67 -2.76
CA MET A 39 -15.05 26.81 -2.15
C MET A 39 -13.59 26.51 -1.79
N GLU A 40 -13.19 25.24 -1.71
CA GLU A 40 -11.89 24.87 -1.16
C GLU A 40 -11.42 23.51 -1.68
N ARG A 41 -10.17 23.48 -2.12
CA ARG A 41 -9.41 22.26 -2.43
C ARG A 41 -8.43 22.01 -1.30
N ILE A 42 -8.50 20.83 -0.68
CA ILE A 42 -7.61 20.39 0.39
C ILE A 42 -6.83 19.18 -0.10
N SER A 43 -5.52 19.17 0.11
CA SER A 43 -4.66 18.02 -0.18
C SER A 43 -3.62 17.84 0.91
N ALA A 44 -3.23 16.59 1.14
CA ALA A 44 -2.09 16.25 1.97
C ALA A 44 -1.46 14.94 1.51
N GLN A 45 -0.23 14.67 1.95
CA GLN A 45 0.53 13.48 1.60
C GLN A 45 1.37 12.98 2.77
N LEU A 46 1.76 11.70 2.73
CA LEU A 46 2.73 11.08 3.62
C LEU A 46 3.58 10.05 2.88
N THR A 47 4.71 9.70 3.49
CA THR A 47 5.64 8.67 2.97
C THR A 47 5.99 7.59 4.00
N SER A 48 5.27 7.58 5.12
CA SER A 48 5.47 6.67 6.26
C SER A 48 4.51 5.46 6.29
N ALA A 49 3.73 5.25 5.22
CA ALA A 49 2.89 4.06 5.10
C ALA A 49 3.75 2.79 5.05
N LYS A 50 3.23 1.71 5.64
CA LYS A 50 3.90 0.42 5.72
C LYS A 50 3.02 -0.64 5.11
N GLY A 51 3.61 -1.58 4.39
CA GLY A 51 2.88 -2.70 3.82
C GLY A 51 3.70 -3.96 3.80
N ILE A 52 2.99 -5.08 3.82
CA ILE A 52 3.51 -6.43 3.67
C ILE A 52 2.63 -7.17 2.66
N VAL A 53 3.26 -7.93 1.75
CA VAL A 53 2.57 -8.75 0.75
C VAL A 53 3.16 -10.15 0.77
N ASP A 54 2.30 -11.15 0.91
CA ASP A 54 2.64 -12.54 0.67
C ASP A 54 2.30 -12.88 -0.79
N PRO A 55 3.30 -13.06 -1.67
CA PRO A 55 3.06 -13.34 -3.07
C PRO A 55 2.51 -14.76 -3.31
N ILE A 56 2.73 -15.70 -2.39
CA ILE A 56 2.28 -17.10 -2.50
C ILE A 56 0.82 -17.19 -2.10
N GLU A 57 0.48 -16.69 -0.90
CA GLU A 57 -0.90 -16.68 -0.39
C GLU A 57 -1.75 -15.58 -1.03
N ARG A 58 -1.12 -14.68 -1.79
CA ARG A 58 -1.72 -13.47 -2.40
C ARG A 58 -2.40 -12.60 -1.36
N THR A 59 -1.89 -12.59 -0.14
CA THR A 59 -2.42 -11.76 0.96
C THR A 59 -1.60 -10.49 1.11
N PHE A 60 -2.22 -9.45 1.65
CA PHE A 60 -1.52 -8.21 1.95
C PHE A 60 -2.10 -7.53 3.19
N VAL A 61 -1.28 -6.67 3.79
CA VAL A 61 -1.68 -5.69 4.80
C VAL A 61 -0.95 -4.39 4.50
N VAL A 62 -1.69 -3.28 4.44
CA VAL A 62 -1.17 -1.91 4.34
C VAL A 62 -1.70 -1.11 5.53
N GLN A 63 -0.82 -0.38 6.20
CA GLN A 63 -1.13 0.47 7.33
C GLN A 63 -0.62 1.89 7.05
N ILE A 64 -1.50 2.86 7.25
CA ILE A 64 -1.25 4.26 6.99
C ILE A 64 -1.40 5.03 8.32
N PRO A 65 -0.34 5.68 8.82
CA PRO A 65 -0.43 6.51 10.02
C PRO A 65 -1.13 7.84 9.68
N MET A 66 -2.36 8.03 10.17
CA MET A 66 -3.17 9.22 9.87
C MET A 66 -2.55 10.50 10.42
N THR A 67 -1.76 10.39 11.49
CA THR A 67 -1.05 11.52 12.09
C THR A 67 0.00 12.13 11.17
N ASP A 68 0.51 11.38 10.21
CA ASP A 68 1.72 11.74 9.45
C ASP A 68 1.42 12.50 8.14
N PHE A 69 0.13 12.73 7.83
CA PHE A 69 -0.23 13.56 6.70
C PHE A 69 0.27 14.99 6.89
N GLU A 70 0.90 15.51 5.84
CA GLU A 70 1.46 16.86 5.77
C GLU A 70 1.17 17.51 4.41
N GLY A 71 1.37 18.83 4.31
CA GLY A 71 1.15 19.58 3.06
C GLY A 71 -0.24 20.20 2.91
N PHE A 72 -1.01 20.29 4.00
CA PHE A 72 -2.27 21.04 4.07
C PHE A 72 -2.04 22.53 3.76
N ASN A 73 -3.10 23.22 3.31
CA ASN A 73 -3.00 24.65 2.97
C ASN A 73 -2.72 25.54 4.20
N SER A 74 -3.04 25.06 5.41
CA SER A 74 -2.71 25.74 6.66
C SER A 74 -2.57 24.76 7.84
N PRO A 75 -1.88 25.16 8.92
CA PRO A 75 -1.80 24.36 10.15
C PRO A 75 -3.17 24.05 10.76
N LEU A 76 -4.12 24.99 10.68
CA LEU A 76 -5.47 24.83 11.23
C LEU A 76 -6.27 23.73 10.49
N GLN A 77 -6.10 23.62 9.16
CA GLN A 77 -6.71 22.50 8.42
C GLN A 77 -6.19 21.15 8.90
N ARG A 78 -4.88 21.04 9.17
CA ARG A 78 -4.26 19.82 9.69
C ARG A 78 -4.78 19.48 11.08
N GLU A 79 -4.97 20.48 11.92
CA GLU A 79 -5.56 20.30 13.26
C GLU A 79 -7.00 19.82 13.17
N HIS A 80 -7.83 20.45 12.33
CA HIS A 80 -9.20 19.98 12.09
C HIS A 80 -9.25 18.57 11.50
N PHE A 81 -8.34 18.24 10.57
CA PHE A 81 -8.19 16.88 10.05
C PHE A 81 -7.96 15.87 11.17
N ARG A 82 -7.02 16.15 12.07
CA ARG A 82 -6.66 15.25 13.18
C ARG A 82 -7.76 15.13 14.23
N GLU A 83 -8.35 16.25 14.63
CA GLU A 83 -9.23 16.30 15.80
C GLU A 83 -10.71 16.13 15.44
N ASN A 84 -11.20 16.88 14.45
CA ASN A 84 -12.64 16.97 14.17
C ASN A 84 -13.14 15.92 13.18
N TYR A 85 -12.26 15.36 12.35
CA TYR A 85 -12.65 14.45 11.26
C TYR A 85 -12.11 13.03 11.44
N LEU A 86 -10.80 12.88 11.65
CA LEU A 86 -10.18 11.55 11.74
C LEU A 86 -9.99 11.07 13.19
N GLU A 87 -10.23 11.93 14.18
CA GLU A 87 -10.06 11.63 15.61
C GLU A 87 -8.77 10.83 15.89
N THR A 88 -7.63 11.30 15.36
CA THR A 88 -6.40 10.49 15.22
C THR A 88 -5.77 10.07 16.56
N GLU A 89 -6.15 10.72 17.65
CA GLU A 89 -5.79 10.25 19.00
C GLU A 89 -6.43 8.90 19.31
N ARG A 90 -7.68 8.69 18.86
CA ARG A 90 -8.44 7.45 19.03
C ARG A 90 -8.20 6.46 17.89
N TYR A 91 -8.08 6.95 16.66
CA TYR A 91 -7.88 6.14 15.46
C TYR A 91 -6.61 6.58 14.71
N PRO A 92 -5.42 6.27 15.25
CA PRO A 92 -4.15 6.79 14.70
C PRO A 92 -3.80 6.23 13.32
N THR A 93 -4.43 5.14 12.90
CA THR A 93 -4.09 4.42 11.68
C THR A 93 -5.33 4.04 10.87
N ALA A 94 -5.17 4.07 9.54
CA ALA A 94 -6.03 3.33 8.63
C ALA A 94 -5.32 2.03 8.21
N VAL A 95 -6.09 0.96 8.00
CA VAL A 95 -5.57 -0.35 7.64
C VAL A 95 -6.37 -0.94 6.50
N PHE A 96 -5.70 -1.41 5.45
CA PHE A 96 -6.30 -2.22 4.40
C PHE A 96 -5.64 -3.60 4.39
N LYS A 97 -6.42 -4.65 4.64
CA LYS A 97 -5.93 -6.04 4.68
C LYS A 97 -6.82 -6.94 3.85
N GLY A 98 -6.24 -7.83 3.06
CA GLY A 98 -7.02 -8.61 2.13
C GLY A 98 -6.22 -9.55 1.25
N ARG A 99 -6.78 -9.85 0.07
CA ARG A 99 -6.19 -10.71 -0.96
C ARG A 99 -6.24 -10.08 -2.34
N ILE A 100 -5.25 -10.41 -3.16
CA ILE A 100 -5.25 -10.11 -4.59
C ILE A 100 -6.15 -11.14 -5.28
N ILE A 101 -7.16 -10.68 -6.03
CA ILE A 101 -8.16 -11.54 -6.66
C ILE A 101 -7.52 -12.37 -7.77
N GLU A 102 -6.76 -11.72 -8.64
CA GLU A 102 -6.16 -12.33 -9.82
C GLU A 102 -5.05 -13.32 -9.42
N SER A 103 -4.96 -14.41 -10.16
CA SER A 103 -3.90 -15.41 -10.04
C SER A 103 -2.69 -15.01 -10.88
N VAL A 104 -2.08 -13.88 -10.54
CA VAL A 104 -0.87 -13.39 -11.19
C VAL A 104 0.36 -13.77 -10.37
N ASP A 105 1.43 -14.15 -11.06
CA ASP A 105 2.73 -14.39 -10.43
C ASP A 105 3.50 -13.07 -10.36
N ILE A 106 3.39 -12.38 -9.22
CA ILE A 106 4.09 -11.12 -8.95
C ILE A 106 5.58 -11.30 -8.61
N THR A 107 6.13 -12.50 -8.83
CA THR A 107 7.58 -12.76 -8.77
C THR A 107 8.25 -12.69 -10.14
N VAL A 108 7.44 -12.68 -11.21
CA VAL A 108 7.92 -12.58 -12.59
C VAL A 108 7.91 -11.12 -13.04
N PRO A 109 8.99 -10.62 -13.67
CA PRO A 109 9.01 -9.27 -14.22
C PRO A 109 7.87 -9.05 -15.23
N GLY A 110 7.13 -7.95 -15.06
CA GLY A 110 5.94 -7.70 -15.85
C GLY A 110 5.07 -6.58 -15.27
N SER A 111 3.98 -6.28 -15.98
CA SER A 111 2.96 -5.33 -15.55
C SER A 111 1.62 -6.04 -15.47
N TYR A 112 0.97 -5.93 -14.32
CA TYR A 112 -0.24 -6.66 -13.98
C TYR A 112 -1.30 -5.71 -13.46
N ALA A 113 -2.45 -5.64 -14.12
CA ALA A 113 -3.64 -5.03 -13.56
C ALA A 113 -4.32 -6.05 -12.64
N VAL A 114 -4.48 -5.71 -11.36
CA VAL A 114 -5.05 -6.58 -10.35
C VAL A 114 -6.08 -5.83 -9.50
N ARG A 115 -6.88 -6.58 -8.76
CA ARG A 115 -7.84 -6.07 -7.79
C ARG A 115 -7.52 -6.62 -6.42
N ALA A 116 -7.27 -5.70 -5.50
CA ALA A 116 -7.09 -5.98 -4.09
C ALA A 116 -8.46 -5.96 -3.41
N LYS A 117 -8.94 -7.11 -2.93
CA LYS A 117 -10.18 -7.23 -2.16
C LYS A 117 -9.87 -7.41 -0.68
N GLY A 118 -10.46 -6.60 0.18
CA GLY A 118 -10.18 -6.69 1.61
C GLY A 118 -11.01 -5.81 2.51
N ALA A 119 -10.73 -5.91 3.80
CA ALA A 119 -11.27 -5.06 4.84
C ALA A 119 -10.45 -3.76 4.91
N PHE A 120 -11.12 -2.63 4.67
CA PHE A 120 -10.59 -1.28 4.82
C PHE A 120 -11.15 -0.64 6.09
N MET A 121 -10.28 -0.48 7.09
CA MET A 121 -10.58 0.17 8.37
C MET A 121 -10.06 1.59 8.33
N LEU A 122 -10.97 2.55 8.50
CA LEU A 122 -10.69 3.97 8.61
C LEU A 122 -11.65 4.56 9.65
N HIS A 123 -11.13 5.40 10.54
CA HIS A 123 -11.93 6.06 11.59
C HIS A 123 -12.74 5.08 12.45
N GLY A 124 -12.14 3.92 12.77
CA GLY A 124 -12.79 2.87 13.56
C GLY A 124 -13.88 2.06 12.84
N VAL A 125 -14.17 2.37 11.58
CA VAL A 125 -15.20 1.71 10.79
C VAL A 125 -14.55 0.87 9.69
N GLU A 126 -14.89 -0.42 9.67
CA GLU A 126 -14.43 -1.37 8.66
C GLU A 126 -15.45 -1.51 7.53
N ARG A 127 -14.97 -1.43 6.28
CA ARG A 127 -15.74 -1.66 5.06
C ARG A 127 -14.99 -2.61 4.14
N GLU A 128 -15.69 -3.58 3.56
CA GLU A 128 -15.11 -4.40 2.49
C GLU A 128 -14.99 -3.54 1.22
N ARG A 129 -13.82 -3.55 0.59
CA ARG A 129 -13.55 -2.83 -0.65
C ARG A 129 -12.83 -3.70 -1.66
N ILE A 130 -13.04 -3.38 -2.94
CA ILE A 130 -12.25 -3.88 -4.05
C ILE A 130 -11.57 -2.67 -4.68
N ILE A 131 -10.24 -2.66 -4.69
CA ILE A 131 -9.42 -1.54 -5.19
C ILE A 131 -8.61 -2.05 -6.38
N GLU A 132 -8.70 -1.33 -7.50
CA GLU A 132 -7.90 -1.61 -8.69
C GLU A 132 -6.47 -1.11 -8.49
N CYS A 133 -5.50 -1.95 -8.82
CA CYS A 133 -4.08 -1.68 -8.66
C CYS A 133 -3.33 -2.04 -9.93
N LEU A 134 -2.34 -1.23 -10.28
CA LEU A 134 -1.30 -1.58 -11.24
C LEU A 134 -0.07 -2.07 -10.47
N VAL A 135 0.36 -3.30 -10.75
CA VAL A 135 1.55 -3.92 -10.17
C VAL A 135 2.62 -4.03 -11.24
N VAL A 136 3.76 -3.38 -11.03
CA VAL A 136 4.93 -3.46 -11.92
C VAL A 136 6.04 -4.17 -11.18
N VAL A 137 6.41 -5.35 -11.68
CA VAL A 137 7.51 -6.16 -11.15
C VAL A 137 8.75 -5.89 -11.99
N ALA A 138 9.80 -5.41 -11.35
CA ALA A 138 11.06 -5.07 -11.99
C ALA A 138 12.24 -5.47 -11.08
N LYS A 139 13.48 -5.18 -11.50
CA LYS A 139 14.68 -5.60 -10.76
C LYS A 139 14.78 -4.94 -9.39
N GLU A 140 14.29 -3.71 -9.30
CA GLU A 140 14.24 -2.86 -8.11
C GLU A 140 13.17 -3.30 -7.09
N GLY A 141 12.26 -4.21 -7.46
CA GLY A 141 11.18 -4.68 -6.60
C GLY A 141 9.81 -4.68 -7.29
N VAL A 142 8.78 -4.73 -6.46
CA VAL A 142 7.38 -4.73 -6.88
C VAL A 142 6.78 -3.37 -6.55
N ARG A 143 6.52 -2.56 -7.57
CA ARG A 143 5.84 -1.27 -7.42
C ARG A 143 4.34 -1.47 -7.58
N VAL A 144 3.56 -0.90 -6.67
CA VAL A 144 2.10 -0.95 -6.67
C VAL A 144 1.58 0.47 -6.69
N THR A 145 0.79 0.81 -7.71
CA THR A 145 0.10 2.09 -7.80
C THR A 145 -1.41 1.89 -7.86
N SER A 146 -2.16 2.77 -7.22
CA SER A 146 -3.62 2.73 -7.22
C SER A 146 -4.21 4.11 -6.95
N GLY A 147 -5.33 4.40 -7.58
CA GLY A 147 -6.17 5.58 -7.32
C GLY A 147 -7.60 5.11 -7.03
N PHE A 148 -8.21 5.60 -5.96
CA PHE A 148 -9.58 5.24 -5.57
C PHE A 148 -10.23 6.34 -4.75
N GLU A 149 -11.55 6.30 -4.64
CA GLU A 149 -12.33 7.30 -3.91
C GLU A 149 -12.90 6.73 -2.60
N VAL A 150 -12.94 7.58 -1.58
CA VAL A 150 -13.44 7.25 -0.24
C VAL A 150 -14.55 8.23 0.09
N LEU A 151 -15.78 7.70 0.19
CA LEU A 151 -16.90 8.42 0.73
C LEU A 151 -16.77 8.51 2.26
N LEU A 152 -16.80 9.72 2.81
CA LEU A 152 -16.55 9.98 4.24
C LEU A 152 -17.62 9.36 5.15
N GLU A 153 -18.88 9.36 4.72
CA GLU A 153 -19.99 8.80 5.48
C GLU A 153 -19.88 7.28 5.69
N ASP A 154 -19.25 6.54 4.76
CA ASP A 154 -19.02 5.11 4.89
C ASP A 154 -18.20 4.78 6.15
N HIS A 155 -17.35 5.72 6.58
CA HIS A 155 -16.45 5.59 7.71
C HIS A 155 -16.87 6.45 8.91
N ALA A 156 -18.15 6.86 8.95
CA ALA A 156 -18.72 7.70 10.01
C ALA A 156 -17.96 9.03 10.24
N ILE A 157 -17.30 9.55 9.21
CA ILE A 157 -16.64 10.86 9.25
C ILE A 157 -17.68 11.90 8.86
N ARG A 158 -18.13 12.69 9.84
CA ARG A 158 -19.23 13.64 9.64
C ARG A 158 -18.71 14.99 9.16
N VAL A 159 -19.22 15.46 8.03
CA VAL A 159 -19.01 16.83 7.55
C VAL A 159 -20.17 17.73 8.02
N PRO A 160 -19.93 18.75 8.87
CA PRO A 160 -20.99 19.69 9.26
C PRO A 160 -21.53 20.50 8.09
N ARG A 161 -22.84 20.78 8.08
CA ARG A 161 -23.51 21.55 7.00
C ARG A 161 -22.87 22.91 6.73
N VAL A 162 -22.36 23.56 7.78
CA VAL A 162 -21.73 24.89 7.69
C VAL A 162 -20.43 24.89 6.87
N VAL A 163 -19.77 23.74 6.68
CA VAL A 163 -18.51 23.60 5.94
C VAL A 163 -18.62 22.67 4.73
N GLN A 164 -19.82 22.23 4.36
CA GLN A 164 -20.03 21.28 3.25
C GLN A 164 -19.60 21.80 1.88
N GLN A 165 -19.49 23.12 1.70
CA GLN A 165 -18.95 23.71 0.46
C GLN A 165 -17.42 23.77 0.43
N LYS A 166 -16.76 23.44 1.55
CA LYS A 166 -15.30 23.46 1.73
C LYS A 166 -14.68 22.07 1.85
N ILE A 167 -15.48 21.06 2.17
CA ILE A 167 -15.03 19.68 2.34
C ILE A 167 -15.90 18.79 1.46
N ALA A 168 -15.26 18.08 0.54
CA ALA A 168 -15.94 17.16 -0.33
C ALA A 168 -16.42 15.94 0.47
N PRO A 169 -17.64 15.44 0.22
CA PRO A 169 -18.11 14.21 0.86
C PRO A 169 -17.30 12.98 0.40
N GLU A 170 -16.68 13.06 -0.77
CA GLU A 170 -15.85 12.05 -1.38
C GLU A 170 -14.42 12.56 -1.54
N VAL A 171 -13.45 11.74 -1.13
CA VAL A 171 -12.03 12.08 -1.12
C VAL A 171 -11.29 11.13 -2.06
N ARG A 172 -10.53 11.68 -3.00
CA ARG A 172 -9.67 10.90 -3.89
C ARG A 172 -8.37 10.55 -3.17
N ILE A 173 -7.97 9.30 -3.25
CA ILE A 173 -6.73 8.76 -2.68
C ILE A 173 -5.85 8.28 -3.82
N GLU A 174 -4.56 8.62 -3.76
CA GLU A 174 -3.53 8.07 -4.64
C GLU A 174 -2.49 7.36 -3.78
N VAL A 175 -2.06 6.19 -4.23
CA VAL A 175 -1.10 5.33 -3.54
C VAL A 175 -0.02 4.90 -4.52
N ASP A 176 1.24 5.03 -4.11
CA ASP A 176 2.42 4.50 -4.80
C ASP A 176 3.37 3.91 -3.78
N MET A 177 3.57 2.59 -3.83
CA MET A 177 4.39 1.86 -2.88
C MET A 177 5.35 0.94 -3.61
N LEU A 178 6.61 0.95 -3.19
CA LEU A 178 7.62 -0.01 -3.64
C LEU A 178 7.87 -1.04 -2.56
N PHE A 179 7.72 -2.30 -2.92
CA PHE A 179 7.98 -3.46 -2.08
C PHE A 179 9.23 -4.19 -2.55
N GLU A 180 10.03 -4.62 -1.59
CA GLU A 180 11.21 -5.44 -1.84
C GLU A 180 11.12 -6.71 -1.00
N ARG A 181 11.80 -7.76 -1.46
CA ARG A 181 11.85 -9.04 -0.76
C ARG A 181 12.50 -8.84 0.60
N MET A 182 11.86 -9.37 1.64
CA MET A 182 12.50 -9.44 2.94
C MET A 182 13.73 -10.36 2.83
N ALA A 183 14.91 -9.84 3.18
CA ALA A 183 16.06 -10.69 3.39
C ALA A 183 15.72 -11.72 4.48
N ALA A 184 16.12 -12.98 4.27
CA ALA A 184 16.06 -13.96 5.35
C ALA A 184 16.88 -13.39 6.52
N ALA A 185 16.31 -13.44 7.74
CA ALA A 185 17.08 -13.08 8.93
C ALA A 185 18.37 -13.94 8.96
N PRO A 186 19.53 -13.35 9.32
CA PRO A 186 20.78 -14.08 9.40
C PRO A 186 20.73 -15.22 10.43
#